data_AF-Q98AE3-F1
#
_entry.id   AF-Q98AE3-F1
#
_cell.length_a   1.000
_cell.length_b   1.000
_cell.length_c   1.000
_cell.angle_alpha   90.00
_cell.angle_beta   90.00
_cell.angle_gamma   90.00
#
_symmetry.space_group_name_H-M   'P 1'
#
loop_
_entity.id
_entity.type
_entity.pdbx_description
1 polymer ?
#
loop_
_entity_poly.entity_id
_entity_poly.type
_entity_poly.pdbx_seq_one_letter_code
_entity_poly.pdbx_strand_id
1 'polypeptide(L)'
;MKKHQSTALGRSMARFFQEYLPALRGMSHHTIQSYRDTMVLFLRFAAAETNGSVESIDVSDINADRIGSFLTSLEVERGNSIATRNARLAAMHTFARFLSRSIPNIWIPCNWW
;
A
#
# COMPACT_ATOMS: atom_id res chain seq x y z
N MET A 1 22.00 -12.88 -14.73
CA MET A 1 20.95 -11.96 -14.24
C MET A 1 19.61 -12.69 -14.24
N LYS A 2 19.01 -12.96 -13.06
CA LYS A 2 17.63 -13.45 -13.00
C LYS A 2 16.72 -12.31 -13.48
N LYS A 3 15.91 -12.55 -14.52
CA LYS A 3 14.85 -11.61 -14.90
C LYS A 3 13.90 -11.48 -13.71
N HIS A 4 13.87 -10.32 -13.05
CA HIS A 4 12.83 -10.02 -12.08
C HIS A 4 11.50 -9.94 -12.85
N GLN A 5 10.73 -11.03 -12.81
CA GLN A 5 9.34 -10.99 -13.22
C GLN A 5 8.60 -10.14 -12.18
N SER A 6 7.89 -9.10 -12.62
CA SER A 6 7.09 -8.26 -11.74
C SER A 6 6.03 -9.12 -11.06
N THR A 7 5.91 -9.06 -9.74
CA THR A 7 4.85 -9.76 -8.99
C THR A 7 3.47 -9.21 -9.37
N ALA A 8 2.39 -9.92 -9.05
CA ALA A 8 1.03 -9.41 -9.26
C ALA A 8 0.82 -8.06 -8.53
N LEU A 9 1.38 -7.95 -7.32
CA LEU A 9 1.46 -6.72 -6.57
C LEU A 9 2.25 -5.62 -7.30
N GLY A 10 3.46 -5.93 -7.79
CA GLY A 10 4.29 -4.97 -8.51
C GLY A 10 3.61 -4.38 -9.75
N ARG A 11 2.93 -5.22 -10.55
CA ARG A 11 2.12 -4.76 -11.69
C ARG A 11 0.95 -3.88 -11.24
N SER A 12 0.29 -4.25 -10.15
CA SER A 12 -0.82 -3.47 -9.60
C SER A 12 -0.37 -2.09 -9.10
N MET A 13 0.79 -2.01 -8.43
CA MET A 13 1.37 -0.74 -8.01
C MET A 13 1.73 0.16 -9.20
N ALA A 14 2.33 -0.42 -10.25
CA ALA A 14 2.65 0.35 -11.46
C ALA A 14 1.38 0.99 -12.06
N ARG A 15 0.31 0.19 -12.24
CA ARG A 15 -0.98 0.68 -12.72
C ARG A 15 -1.63 1.69 -11.77
N PHE A 16 -1.50 1.49 -10.46
CA PHE A 16 -2.03 2.41 -9.47
C PHE A 16 -1.41 3.82 -9.61
N PHE A 17 -0.08 3.91 -9.72
CA PHE A 17 0.61 5.20 -9.83
C PHE A 17 0.58 5.81 -11.23
N GLN A 18 0.50 5.00 -12.29
CA GLN A 18 0.57 5.48 -13.68
C GLN A 18 -0.80 5.70 -14.31
N GLU A 19 -1.81 4.91 -13.94
CA GLU A 19 -3.16 4.98 -14.53
C GLU A 19 -4.17 5.52 -13.52
N TYR A 20 -4.25 4.94 -12.33
CA TYR A 20 -5.36 5.21 -11.41
C TYR A 20 -5.26 6.56 -10.68
N LEU A 21 -4.13 6.84 -10.02
CA LEU A 21 -3.95 8.12 -9.31
C LEU A 21 -3.98 9.33 -10.25
N PRO A 22 -3.37 9.30 -11.45
CA PRO A 22 -3.50 10.40 -12.39
C PRO A 22 -4.92 10.58 -12.94
N ALA A 23 -5.70 9.49 -13.07
CA ALA A 23 -7.10 9.55 -13.50
C ALA A 23 -8.02 10.17 -12.44
N LEU A 24 -7.66 10.12 -11.16
CA LEU A 24 -8.29 10.88 -10.08
C LEU A 24 -7.93 12.37 -10.23
N ARG A 25 -8.58 13.05 -11.19
CA ARG A 25 -8.53 14.50 -11.41
C ARG A 25 -8.70 15.21 -10.06
N GLY A 26 -7.62 15.77 -9.51
CA GLY A 26 -7.63 16.51 -8.24
C GLY A 26 -6.53 16.14 -7.25
N MET A 27 -5.81 15.03 -7.42
CA MET A 27 -4.64 14.76 -6.57
C MET A 27 -3.42 15.59 -7.00
N SER A 28 -2.81 16.28 -6.04
CA SER A 28 -1.57 17.03 -6.29
C SER A 28 -0.38 16.08 -6.48
N HIS A 29 0.69 16.56 -7.12
CA HIS A 29 1.95 15.83 -7.21
C HIS A 29 2.49 15.42 -5.83
N HIS A 30 2.36 16.32 -4.84
CA HIS A 30 2.75 16.05 -3.46
C HIS A 30 1.92 14.91 -2.83
N THR A 31 0.63 14.83 -3.14
CA THR A 31 -0.24 13.74 -2.68
C THR A 31 0.21 12.40 -3.27
N ILE A 32 0.50 12.36 -4.58
CA ILE A 32 0.99 11.15 -5.26
C ILE A 32 2.34 10.70 -4.67
N GLN A 33 3.24 11.65 -4.41
CA GLN A 33 4.53 11.35 -3.76
C GLN A 33 4.35 10.82 -2.35
N SER A 34 3.46 11.42 -1.55
CA SER A 34 3.11 10.92 -0.22
C SER A 34 2.54 9.50 -0.25
N TYR A 35 1.74 9.17 -1.27
CA TYR A 35 1.21 7.81 -1.47
C TYR A 35 2.34 6.83 -1.81
N ARG A 36 3.30 7.23 -2.66
CA ARG A 36 4.49 6.43 -2.97
C ARG A 36 5.32 6.14 -1.73
N ASP A 37 5.58 7.16 -0.93
CA ASP A 37 6.35 7.02 0.32
C ASP A 37 5.62 6.09 1.30
N THR A 38 4.30 6.18 1.37
CA THR A 38 3.48 5.28 2.17
C THR A 38 3.64 3.83 1.72
N MET A 39 3.54 3.56 0.41
CA MET A 39 3.71 2.20 -0.11
C MET A 39 5.10 1.65 0.16
N VAL A 40 6.16 2.45 0.00
CA VAL A 40 7.53 2.02 0.29
C VAL A 40 7.69 1.65 1.78
N LEU A 41 7.13 2.45 2.68
CA LEU A 41 7.21 2.18 4.11
C LEU A 41 6.41 0.93 4.49
N PHE A 42 5.21 0.76 3.94
CA PHE A 42 4.41 -0.44 4.16
C PHE A 42 5.11 -1.70 3.66
N LEU A 43 5.67 -1.70 2.45
CA LEU A 43 6.36 -2.86 1.89
C LEU A 43 7.58 -3.28 2.73
N ARG A 44 8.35 -2.30 3.22
CA ARG A 44 9.48 -2.56 4.12
C ARG A 44 9.03 -3.13 5.47
N PHE A 45 7.94 -2.57 6.01
CA PHE A 45 7.34 -3.06 7.24
C PHE A 45 6.85 -4.50 7.09
N ALA A 46 6.08 -4.80 6.05
CA ALA A 46 5.56 -6.14 5.79
C ALA A 46 6.68 -7.17 5.57
N ALA A 47 7.73 -6.81 4.83
CA ALA A 47 8.88 -7.68 4.65
C ALA A 47 9.62 -7.98 5.95
N ALA A 48 9.74 -6.98 6.83
CA ALA A 48 10.35 -7.17 8.15
C ALA A 48 9.50 -8.10 9.04
N GLU A 49 8.18 -7.95 9.06
CA GLU A 49 7.29 -8.81 9.85
C GLU A 49 7.34 -10.28 9.40
N THR A 50 7.51 -10.56 8.11
CA THR A 50 7.57 -11.92 7.58
C THR A 50 8.99 -12.50 7.54
N ASN A 51 10.00 -11.79 8.05
CA ASN A 51 11.43 -12.11 7.83
C ASN A 51 11.77 -12.39 6.35
N GLY A 52 11.09 -11.69 5.44
CA GLY A 52 11.14 -11.89 3.99
C GLY A 52 11.83 -10.74 3.25
N SER A 53 11.71 -10.74 1.92
CA SER A 53 12.13 -9.61 1.09
C SER A 53 10.92 -8.85 0.58
N VAL A 54 11.12 -7.61 0.15
CA VAL A 54 10.04 -6.83 -0.51
C VAL A 54 9.53 -7.56 -1.76
N GLU A 55 10.36 -8.37 -2.42
CA GLU A 55 9.97 -9.13 -3.59
C GLU A 55 9.08 -10.33 -3.27
N SER A 56 9.06 -10.81 -2.02
CA SER A 56 8.18 -11.89 -1.59
C SER A 56 6.79 -11.43 -1.17
N ILE A 57 6.54 -10.11 -1.08
CA ILE A 57 5.24 -9.56 -0.71
C ILE A 57 4.25 -9.69 -1.87
N ASP A 58 3.10 -10.29 -1.59
CA ASP A 58 2.00 -10.46 -2.53
C ASP A 58 0.76 -9.64 -2.11
N VAL A 59 -0.28 -9.67 -2.91
CA VAL A 59 -1.50 -8.91 -2.67
C VAL A 59 -2.23 -9.39 -1.40
N SER A 60 -2.13 -10.68 -1.05
CA SER A 60 -2.70 -11.25 0.19
C SER A 60 -2.07 -10.69 1.48
N ASP A 61 -0.86 -10.16 1.37
CA ASP A 61 -0.15 -9.52 2.49
C ASP A 61 -0.70 -8.13 2.81
N ILE A 62 -1.49 -7.55 1.90
CA ILE A 62 -2.22 -6.33 2.13
C ILE A 62 -3.52 -6.74 2.82
N ASN A 63 -3.45 -6.84 4.16
CA ASN A 63 -4.59 -7.13 5.00
C ASN A 63 -4.81 -6.10 6.12
N ALA A 64 -6.02 -6.04 6.69
CA ALA A 64 -6.40 -5.05 7.70
C ALA A 64 -5.53 -5.15 8.96
N ASP A 65 -5.23 -6.37 9.41
CA ASP A 65 -4.38 -6.60 10.58
C ASP A 65 -2.98 -6.04 10.36
N ARG A 66 -2.37 -6.34 9.20
CA ARG A 66 -1.04 -5.84 8.85
C ARG A 66 -1.01 -4.33 8.65
N ILE A 67 -2.06 -3.75 8.07
CA ILE A 67 -2.20 -2.29 7.97
C ILE A 67 -2.34 -1.68 9.37
N GLY A 68 -3.12 -2.30 10.26
CA GLY A 68 -3.24 -1.88 11.66
C GLY A 68 -1.87 -1.85 12.35
N SER A 69 -1.14 -2.97 12.31
CA SER A 69 0.21 -3.07 12.86
C SER A 69 1.17 -2.04 12.25
N PHE A 70 1.08 -1.82 10.94
CA PHE A 70 1.84 -0.78 10.26
C PHE A 70 1.52 0.61 10.81
N LEU A 71 0.24 0.99 10.97
CA LEU A 71 -0.11 2.31 11.49
C LEU A 71 0.34 2.48 12.95
N THR A 72 0.25 1.44 13.76
CA THR A 72 0.76 1.46 15.13
C THR A 72 2.28 1.66 15.16
N SER A 73 3.05 0.98 14.31
CA SER A 73 4.51 1.18 14.24
C SER A 73 4.87 2.61 13.80
N LEU A 74 4.07 3.22 12.94
CA LEU A 74 4.27 4.63 12.56
C LEU A 74 4.10 5.61 13.72
N GLU A 75 3.18 5.34 14.64
CA GLU A 75 2.99 6.18 15.82
C GLU A 75 4.06 5.90 16.88
N VAL A 76 4.27 4.62 17.21
CA VAL A 76 5.10 4.21 18.34
C VAL A 76 6.59 4.32 18.03
N GLU A 77 7.03 3.83 16.88
CA GLU A 77 8.45 3.75 16.54
C GLU A 77 8.96 5.02 15.84
N ARG A 78 8.10 5.64 15.02
CA ARG A 78 8.48 6.81 14.22
C ARG A 78 7.96 8.14 14.77
N GLY A 79 7.12 8.12 15.81
CA GLY A 79 6.58 9.33 16.42
C GLY A 79 5.73 10.18 15.49
N ASN A 80 5.13 9.57 14.45
CA ASN A 80 4.29 10.31 13.51
C ASN A 80 3.03 10.83 14.23
N SER A 81 2.62 12.06 13.88
CA SER A 81 1.35 12.60 14.34
C SER A 81 0.16 11.81 13.80
N ILE A 82 -0.98 11.91 14.49
CA ILE A 82 -2.26 11.34 14.06
C ILE A 82 -2.62 11.80 12.63
N ALA A 83 -2.33 13.07 12.29
CA ALA A 83 -2.58 13.60 10.96
C ALA A 83 -1.76 12.87 9.88
N THR A 84 -0.47 12.65 10.12
CA THR A 84 0.40 11.90 9.20
C THR A 84 -0.02 10.43 9.12
N ARG A 85 -0.42 9.81 10.23
CA ARG A 85 -0.96 8.43 10.25
C ARG A 85 -2.21 8.33 9.39
N ASN A 86 -3.16 9.25 9.55
CA ASN A 86 -4.42 9.25 8.80
C ASN A 86 -4.20 9.49 7.31
N ALA A 87 -3.25 10.35 6.93
CA ALA A 87 -2.89 10.55 5.52
C ALA A 87 -2.36 9.25 4.89
N ARG A 88 -1.56 8.48 5.63
CA ARG A 88 -1.02 7.19 5.19
C ARG A 88 -2.10 6.11 5.15
N LEU A 89 -3.02 6.10 6.12
CA LEU A 89 -4.18 5.23 6.11
C LEU A 89 -5.06 5.49 4.86
N ALA A 90 -5.31 6.76 4.53
CA ALA A 90 -6.06 7.13 3.33
C ALA A 90 -5.37 6.61 2.05
N ALA A 91 -4.04 6.64 1.97
CA ALA A 91 -3.29 6.05 0.87
C ALA A 91 -3.48 4.53 0.79
N MET A 92 -3.42 3.83 1.93
CA MET A 92 -3.65 2.37 1.99
C MET A 92 -5.09 2.00 1.58
N HIS A 93 -6.11 2.72 2.06
CA HIS A 93 -7.50 2.49 1.64
C HIS A 93 -7.70 2.75 0.14
N THR A 94 -7.10 3.82 -0.38
CA THR A 94 -7.19 4.16 -1.80
C THR A 94 -6.58 3.06 -2.67
N PHE A 95 -5.45 2.49 -2.23
CA PHE A 95 -4.83 1.36 -2.91
C PHE A 95 -5.66 0.08 -2.80
N ALA A 96 -6.18 -0.25 -1.62
CA ALA A 96 -7.07 -1.41 -1.43
C ALA A 96 -8.31 -1.33 -2.33
N ARG A 97 -8.93 -0.14 -2.44
CA ARG A 97 -10.05 0.12 -3.38
C ARG A 97 -9.67 -0.10 -4.83
N PHE A 98 -8.45 0.23 -5.21
CA PHE A 98 -7.95 -0.01 -6.56
C PHE A 98 -7.75 -1.51 -6.81
N LEU A 99 -7.18 -2.24 -5.85
CA LEU A 99 -6.94 -3.68 -5.95
C LEU A 99 -8.25 -4.47 -6.09
N SER A 100 -9.28 -4.15 -5.30
CA SER A 100 -10.59 -4.82 -5.39
C SER A 100 -11.28 -4.66 -6.75
N ARG A 101 -11.02 -3.54 -7.45
CA ARG A 101 -11.53 -3.30 -8.80
C ARG A 101 -10.69 -3.98 -9.88
N SER A 102 -9.40 -4.17 -9.61
CA SER A 102 -8.43 -4.64 -10.60
C SER A 102 -8.22 -6.15 -10.59
N ILE A 103 -8.58 -6.84 -9.51
CA ILE A 103 -8.36 -8.26 -9.31
C ILE A 103 -9.71 -8.95 -9.04
N PRO A 104 -10.29 -9.69 -10.02
CA PRO A 104 -11.67 -10.17 -9.94
C PRO A 104 -12.00 -11.19 -8.84
N ASN A 105 -11.01 -11.76 -8.15
CA ASN A 105 -11.23 -12.73 -7.06
C ASN A 105 -10.76 -12.26 -5.67
N ILE A 106 -10.23 -11.03 -5.57
CA ILE A 106 -9.73 -10.57 -4.28
C ILE A 106 -10.89 -10.23 -3.36
N TRP A 107 -10.97 -10.93 -2.24
CA TRP A 107 -11.95 -10.64 -1.20
C TRP A 107 -11.35 -9.62 -0.23
N ILE A 108 -11.83 -8.38 -0.31
CA ILE A 108 -11.54 -7.35 0.70
C ILE A 108 -12.80 -7.22 1.57
N PRO A 109 -12.77 -7.64 2.84
CA PRO A 109 -13.95 -7.59 3.69
C PRO A 109 -14.47 -6.16 3.88
N CYS A 110 -15.79 -6.03 4.08
CA CYS A 110 -16.43 -4.72 4.24
C CYS A 110 -15.94 -3.93 5.47
N ASN A 111 -15.29 -4.56 6.44
CA ASN A 111 -14.70 -3.88 7.61
C ASN A 111 -13.40 -3.09 7.28
N TRP A 112 -13.03 -3.02 6.00
CA TRP A 112 -11.96 -2.18 5.47
C TRP A 112 -12.40 -0.76 5.08
N TRP A 113 -13.68 -0.41 5.27
CA TRP A 113 -14.27 0.87 4.87
C TRP A 113 -14.69 1.72 6.06
#